data_AF-A0A2J6WW24-F1
#
_entry.id   AF-A0A2J6WW24-F1
#
_cell.length_a   1.000
_cell.length_b   1.000
_cell.length_c   1.000
_cell.angle_alpha   90.00
_cell.angle_beta   90.00
_cell.angle_gamma   90.00
#
_symmetry.space_group_name_H-M   'P 1'
#
loop_
_entity.id
_entity.type
_entity.pdbx_description
1 polymer ?
#
loop_
_entity_poly.entity_id
_entity_poly.type
_entity_poly.pdbx_seq_one_letter_code
_entity_poly.pdbx_strand_id
1 'polypeptide(L)'
;MDLTLIEWLHSAEGQAILAELAIRELRETDLLAELNRLRRHLPAERARAAIEQALLRRKAIAKFPYADRMLFTRDALEQASAAPVAAHRAARLVCQS
;
A
#
# COMPACT_ATOMS: atom_id res chain seq x y z
N MET A 1 0.64 8.64 -9.37
CA MET A 1 0.63 9.23 -8.01
C MET A 1 0.98 10.68 -8.18
N ASP A 2 0.18 11.57 -7.60
CA ASP A 2 0.36 13.03 -7.75
C ASP A 2 1.59 13.55 -6.99
N LEU A 3 2.20 14.65 -7.47
CA LEU A 3 3.40 15.23 -6.85
C LEU A 3 3.15 15.69 -5.40
N THR A 4 1.98 16.26 -5.11
CA THR A 4 1.64 16.72 -3.76
C THR A 4 1.55 15.57 -2.76
N LEU A 5 1.13 14.39 -3.23
CA LEU A 5 1.12 13.17 -2.41
C LEU A 5 2.53 12.65 -2.17
N ILE A 6 3.43 12.75 -3.14
CA ILE A 6 4.84 12.36 -3.00
C ILE A 6 5.53 13.26 -1.97
N GLU A 7 5.36 14.58 -2.09
CA GLU A 7 5.91 15.55 -1.14
C GLU A 7 5.38 15.29 0.28
N TRP A 8 4.09 15.03 0.41
CA TRP A 8 3.49 14.68 1.69
C TRP A 8 4.02 13.36 2.25
N LEU A 9 4.17 12.31 1.43
CA LEU A 9 4.73 11.04 1.87
C LEU A 9 6.19 11.19 2.33
N HIS A 10 6.96 12.13 1.75
CA HIS A 10 8.31 12.47 2.19
C HIS A 10 8.36 13.33 3.47
N SER A 11 7.25 13.98 3.84
CA SER A 11 7.17 14.79 5.06
C SER A 11 7.26 13.94 6.32
N ALA A 12 7.58 14.60 7.45
CA ALA A 12 7.63 13.95 8.75
C ALA A 12 6.28 13.29 9.13
N GLU A 13 5.16 13.93 8.79
CA GLU A 13 3.82 13.38 9.00
C GLU A 13 3.61 12.10 8.20
N GLY A 14 3.92 12.13 6.90
CA GLY A 14 3.79 10.97 6.01
C GLY A 14 4.66 9.79 6.45
N GLN A 15 5.93 10.04 6.80
CA GLN A 15 6.83 9.01 7.29
C GLN A 15 6.40 8.42 8.64
N ALA A 16 5.85 9.24 9.56
CA ALA A 16 5.32 8.75 10.83
C ALA A 16 4.13 7.80 10.63
N ILE A 17 3.21 8.14 9.72
CA ILE A 17 2.09 7.26 9.35
C ILE A 17 2.62 5.96 8.73
N LEU A 18 3.59 6.04 7.82
CA LEU A 18 4.16 4.84 7.18
C LEU A 18 4.87 3.93 8.18
N ALA A 19 5.56 4.50 9.18
CA ALA A 19 6.16 3.75 10.27
C ALA A 19 5.10 3.07 11.15
N GLU A 20 4.00 3.78 11.47
CA GLU A 20 2.86 3.20 12.20
C GLU A 20 2.22 2.05 11.43
N LEU A 21 2.06 2.21 10.11
CA LEU A 21 1.51 1.18 9.24
C LEU A 21 2.46 -0.02 9.06
N ALA A 22 3.78 0.19 9.18
CA ALA A 22 4.77 -0.88 9.05
C ALA A 22 4.77 -1.84 10.25
N ILE A 23 4.44 -1.36 11.45
CA ILE A 23 4.32 -2.20 12.65
C ILE A 23 2.96 -2.91 12.76
N ARG A 24 1.97 -2.49 11.96
CA ARG A 24 0.62 -3.07 11.94
C ARG A 24 0.54 -4.22 10.94
N GLU A 25 -0.22 -5.25 11.29
CA GLU A 25 -0.57 -6.32 10.36
C GLU A 25 -1.63 -5.82 9.35
N LEU A 26 -1.17 -5.27 8.22
CA LEU A 26 -2.04 -4.89 7.11
C LEU A 26 -2.46 -6.14 6.31
N ARG A 27 -3.33 -6.96 6.87
CA ARG A 27 -4.00 -8.04 6.11
C ARG A 27 -5.14 -7.43 5.30
N GLU A 28 -5.56 -8.10 4.22
CA GLU A 28 -6.61 -7.59 3.33
C GLU A 28 -7.92 -7.26 4.08
N THR A 29 -8.23 -8.03 5.13
CA THR A 29 -9.39 -7.83 6.02
C THR A 29 -9.33 -6.55 6.84
N ASP A 30 -8.13 -6.06 7.17
CA ASP A 30 -7.91 -4.92 8.06
C ASP A 30 -7.75 -3.60 7.28
N LEU A 31 -7.57 -3.65 5.96
CA LEU A 31 -7.31 -2.47 5.12
C LEU A 31 -8.44 -1.43 5.18
N LEU A 32 -9.70 -1.86 5.16
CA LEU A 32 -10.83 -0.94 5.21
C LEU A 32 -10.95 -0.27 6.58
N ALA A 33 -10.68 -1.02 7.66
CA ALA A 33 -10.68 -0.49 9.01
C ALA A 33 -9.56 0.54 9.18
N GLU A 34 -8.37 0.25 8.66
CA GLU A 34 -7.22 1.15 8.74
C GLU A 34 -7.41 2.41 7.88
N LEU A 35 -7.97 2.26 6.68
CA LEU A 35 -8.34 3.39 5.84
C LEU A 35 -9.36 4.30 6.54
N ASN A 36 -10.38 3.72 7.18
CA ASN A 36 -11.38 4.47 7.93
C ASN A 36 -10.77 5.15 9.18
N ARG A 37 -9.82 4.51 9.86
CA ARG A 37 -9.07 5.12 10.98
C ARG A 37 -8.31 6.35 10.51
N LEU A 38 -7.52 6.22 9.44
CA LEU A 38 -6.72 7.32 8.89
C LEU A 38 -7.61 8.48 8.40
N ARG A 39 -8.75 8.18 7.77
CA ARG A 39 -9.71 9.18 7.28
C ARG A 39 -10.35 10.05 8.37
N ARG A 40 -10.24 9.69 9.65
CA ARG A 40 -10.69 10.54 10.75
C ARG A 40 -9.81 11.77 10.94
N HIS A 41 -8.57 11.71 10.47
CA HIS A 41 -7.53 12.71 10.74
C HIS A 41 -6.79 13.16 9.46
N LEU A 42 -6.96 12.43 8.35
CA LEU A 42 -6.34 12.72 7.07
C LEU A 42 -7.36 12.85 5.94
N PRO A 43 -7.08 13.69 4.93
CA PRO A 43 -7.78 13.64 3.65
C PRO A 43 -7.79 12.24 3.05
N ALA A 44 -8.89 11.89 2.36
CA ALA A 44 -9.09 10.56 1.79
C ALA A 44 -7.94 10.12 0.86
N GLU A 45 -7.43 11.03 0.03
CA GLU A 45 -6.34 10.76 -0.90
C GLU A 45 -5.02 10.44 -0.18
N ARG A 46 -4.71 11.13 0.92
CA ARG A 46 -3.50 10.88 1.73
C ARG A 46 -3.60 9.56 2.47
N ALA A 47 -4.76 9.27 3.06
CA ALA A 47 -5.03 8.00 3.74
C ALA A 47 -4.87 6.82 2.77
N ARG A 48 -5.43 6.93 1.57
CA ARG A 48 -5.29 5.93 0.51
C ARG A 48 -3.83 5.78 0.06
N ALA A 49 -3.14 6.88 -0.23
CA ALA A 49 -1.75 6.86 -0.67
C ALA A 49 -0.81 6.22 0.38
N ALA A 50 -1.03 6.47 1.68
CA ALA A 50 -0.26 5.88 2.75
C ALA A 50 -0.44 4.35 2.84
N ILE A 51 -1.69 3.86 2.76
CA ILE A 51 -1.99 2.42 2.75
C ILE A 51 -1.38 1.75 1.52
N GLU A 52 -1.54 2.36 0.35
CA GLU A 52 -0.93 1.85 -0.89
C GLU A 52 0.60 1.78 -0.74
N GLN A 53 1.26 2.82 -0.21
CA GLN A 53 2.70 2.78 0.04
C GLN A 53 3.13 1.69 1.01
N ALA A 54 2.45 1.55 2.14
CA ALA A 54 2.79 0.54 3.14
C ALA A 54 2.72 -0.88 2.54
N LEU A 55 1.71 -1.16 1.74
CA LEU A 55 1.58 -2.43 1.02
C LEU A 55 2.69 -2.64 -0.01
N LEU A 56 3.04 -1.60 -0.76
CA LEU A 56 4.12 -1.65 -1.75
C LEU A 56 5.49 -1.90 -1.08
N ARG A 57 5.79 -1.20 0.02
CA ARG A 57 7.01 -1.42 0.81
C ARG A 57 7.11 -2.85 1.30
N ARG A 58 6.02 -3.42 1.85
CA ARG A 58 5.99 -4.83 2.30
C ARG A 58 6.30 -5.82 1.17
N LYS A 59 5.72 -5.61 -0.02
CA LYS A 59 6.01 -6.45 -1.20
C LYS A 59 7.44 -6.30 -1.68
N ALA A 60 8.00 -5.09 -1.57
CA ALA A 60 9.35 -4.78 -1.96
C ALA A 60 10.42 -5.32 -1.00
N ILE A 61 10.12 -5.62 0.26
CA ILE A 61 11.09 -6.20 1.23
C ILE A 61 11.75 -7.46 0.66
N ALA A 62 10.99 -8.30 -0.06
CA ALA A 62 11.53 -9.51 -0.67
C ALA A 62 12.54 -9.25 -1.82
N LYS A 63 12.55 -8.03 -2.38
CA LYS A 63 13.33 -7.67 -3.58
C LYS A 63 14.36 -6.58 -3.34
N PHE A 64 14.16 -5.73 -2.34
CA PHE A 64 14.98 -4.56 -2.06
C PHE A 64 15.34 -4.51 -0.56
N PRO A 65 16.63 -4.57 -0.22
CA PRO A 65 17.08 -4.59 1.19
C PRO A 65 16.78 -3.28 1.95
N TYR A 66 16.40 -2.20 1.25
CA TYR A 66 16.04 -0.90 1.84
C TYR A 66 14.60 -0.47 1.48
N ALA A 67 13.71 -1.43 1.25
CA ALA A 67 12.33 -1.18 0.85
C ALA A 67 11.56 -0.27 1.81
N ASP A 68 11.90 -0.25 3.10
CA ASP A 68 11.26 0.59 4.12
C ASP A 68 11.47 2.09 3.89
N ARG A 69 12.49 2.47 3.12
CA ARG A 69 12.87 3.87 2.87
C ARG A 69 12.52 4.36 1.46
N MET A 70 12.11 3.45 0.58
CA MET A 70 11.81 3.76 -0.80
C MET A 70 10.33 4.13 -0.97
N LEU A 71 10.03 4.97 -1.95
CA LEU A 71 8.68 5.18 -2.46
C LEU A 71 8.50 4.37 -3.74
N PHE A 72 7.42 3.61 -3.81
CA PHE A 72 7.10 2.80 -4.98
C PHE A 72 5.87 3.37 -5.68
N THR A 73 5.88 3.50 -6.99
CA THR A 73 4.62 3.75 -7.71
C THR A 73 3.96 2.41 -8.03
N ARG A 74 2.64 2.42 -8.23
CA ARG A 74 1.89 1.23 -8.64
C ARG A 74 2.47 0.64 -9.93
N ASP A 75 2.83 1.49 -10.88
CA ASP A 75 3.45 1.13 -12.18
C ASP A 75 4.83 0.47 -12.02
N ALA A 76 5.70 1.04 -11.17
CA ALA A 76 7.02 0.47 -10.87
C ALA A 76 6.91 -0.90 -10.16
N LEU A 77 5.86 -1.12 -9.36
CA LEU A 77 5.59 -2.43 -8.79
C LEU A 77 4.91 -3.37 -9.81
N GLU A 78 4.00 -2.91 -10.66
CA GLU A 78 3.32 -3.73 -11.68
C GLU A 78 4.30 -4.27 -12.73
N GLN A 79 5.30 -3.49 -13.16
CA GLN A 79 6.42 -4.00 -13.98
C GLN A 79 7.29 -5.02 -13.23
N ALA A 80 7.39 -4.92 -11.91
CA ALA A 80 8.07 -5.90 -11.07
C ALA A 80 7.18 -7.09 -10.66
N SER A 81 5.86 -7.06 -10.92
CA SER A 81 4.84 -7.95 -10.33
C SER A 81 4.03 -8.75 -11.35
N ALA A 82 4.65 -9.25 -12.41
CA ALA A 82 4.07 -10.33 -13.21
C ALA A 82 3.89 -11.67 -12.42
N ALA A 83 3.92 -11.70 -11.07
CA ALA A 83 4.11 -12.93 -10.32
C ALA A 83 3.73 -12.95 -8.81
N PRO A 84 2.73 -12.21 -8.25
CA PRO A 84 1.36 -12.72 -8.26
C PRO A 84 0.23 -11.70 -7.92
N VAL A 85 -0.73 -11.49 -8.83
CA VAL A 85 -2.09 -11.06 -8.48
C VAL A 85 -2.92 -12.32 -8.25
N ALA A 86 -2.78 -12.96 -7.09
CA ALA A 86 -3.73 -14.00 -6.64
C ALA A 86 -3.48 -14.39 -5.18
N ALA A 87 -4.16 -13.72 -4.25
CA ALA A 87 -4.60 -14.40 -3.04
C ALA A 87 -6.03 -14.03 -2.60
N HIS A 88 -6.81 -13.30 -3.42
CA HIS A 88 -8.23 -13.10 -3.11
C HIS A 88 -9.20 -12.82 -4.28
N ARG A 89 -8.86 -13.19 -5.52
CA ARG A 89 -9.84 -13.17 -6.64
C ARG A 89 -9.64 -14.31 -7.65
N ALA A 90 -9.66 -15.56 -7.17
CA ALA A 90 -9.89 -16.72 -8.04
C ALA A 90 -10.83 -17.75 -7.39
N ALA A 91 -11.81 -17.28 -6.61
CA ALA A 91 -12.86 -18.14 -6.05
C ALA A 91 -14.22 -18.03 -6.77
N ARG A 92 -14.36 -17.21 -7.82
CA ARG A 92 -15.60 -17.14 -8.61
C ARG A 92 -15.34 -16.71 -10.05
N LEU A 93 -15.20 -17.70 -10.93
CA LEU A 93 -15.86 -17.74 -12.25
C LEU A 93 -15.86 -19.21 -12.69
N VAL A 94 -16.84 -19.91 -12.10
CA VAL A 94 -17.63 -21.01 -12.66
C VAL A 94 -17.24 -21.53 -14.03
N CYS A 95 -17.01 -22.86 -14.05
CA CYS A 95 -17.62 -23.75 -15.02
C CYS A 95 -19.06 -23.28 -15.33
N GLN A 96 -19.29 -22.71 -16.51
CA GLN A 96 -20.59 -22.70 -17.15
C GLN A 96 -20.38 -23.30 -18.54
N SER A 97 -20.90 -24.52 -18.66
CA SER A 97 -21.03 -25.33 -19.86
C SER A 97 -21.91 -24.68 -20.92
#